data_AF-A0A960BBA3-F1
#
_entry.id   AF-A0A960BBA3-F1
#
_cell.length_a   1.000
_cell.length_b   1.000
_cell.length_c   1.000
_cell.angle_alpha   90.00
_cell.angle_beta   90.00
_cell.angle_gamma   90.00
#
_symmetry.space_group_name_H-M   'P 1'
#
loop_
_entity.id
_entity.type
_entity.pdbx_description
1 polymer ?
#
loop_
_entity_poly.entity_id
_entity_poly.type
_entity_poly.pdbx_seq_one_letter_code
_entity_poly.pdbx_strand_id
1 'polypeptide(L)'
;MSAPLTTVDPAATVSRAIRNDSLWLFSGYAATAAIGFVFWIVAALRVPPEVLGADAALISVFTAAAAITSSGIGSAMVVMLPVAGAHRPRLVRVAYLATLGIGLAAGALAGLVAAVTLPEVGVPAGVLVALVAVMTTVWAVFNVQDQVLTGLNAARW
;
A
#
# COMPACT_ATOMS: atom_id res chain seq x y z
N MET A 1 35.76 -27.84 38.60
CA MET A 1 34.54 -28.28 37.89
C MET A 1 34.14 -27.18 36.92
N SER A 2 34.59 -27.28 35.68
CA SER A 2 34.25 -26.35 34.59
C SER A 2 32.92 -26.78 33.98
N ALA A 3 31.91 -25.90 34.02
CA ALA A 3 30.61 -26.13 33.40
C ALA A 3 30.75 -26.24 31.87
N PRO A 4 30.04 -27.16 31.20
CA PRO A 4 30.11 -27.28 29.75
C PRO A 4 29.45 -26.07 29.10
N LEU A 5 30.20 -25.36 28.26
CA LEU A 5 29.68 -24.33 27.37
C LEU A 5 28.77 -25.01 26.35
N THR A 6 27.45 -24.90 26.50
CA THR A 6 26.49 -25.25 25.46
C THR A 6 26.73 -24.35 24.25
N THR A 7 27.48 -24.85 23.28
CA THR A 7 27.69 -24.19 22.00
C THR A 7 26.37 -24.22 21.24
N VAL A 8 25.58 -23.17 21.37
CA VAL A 8 24.39 -22.96 20.54
C VAL A 8 24.85 -22.84 19.10
N ASP A 9 24.45 -23.77 18.24
CA ASP A 9 24.78 -23.73 16.82
C ASP A 9 24.17 -22.46 16.19
N PRO A 10 25.00 -21.51 15.71
CA PRO A 10 24.52 -20.27 15.12
C PRO A 10 23.61 -20.53 13.90
N ALA A 11 23.88 -21.58 13.13
CA ALA A 11 23.11 -21.92 11.94
C ALA A 11 21.68 -22.39 12.30
N ALA A 12 21.54 -23.19 13.35
CA ALA A 12 20.24 -23.66 13.83
C ALA A 12 19.36 -22.53 14.39
N THR A 13 19.99 -21.50 14.99
CA THR A 13 19.30 -20.32 15.54
C THR A 13 18.80 -19.39 14.44
N VAL A 14 19.63 -19.12 13.44
CA VAL A 14 19.25 -18.31 12.26
C VAL A 14 18.12 -18.99 11.48
N SER A 15 18.17 -20.31 11.28
CA SER A 15 17.10 -21.06 10.60
C SER A 15 15.76 -20.98 11.32
N ARG A 16 15.75 -21.08 12.67
CA ARG A 16 14.53 -20.93 13.47
C ARG A 16 13.97 -19.52 13.43
N ALA A 17 14.83 -18.50 13.50
CA ALA A 17 14.41 -17.10 13.42
C ALA A 17 13.76 -16.80 12.06
N ILE A 18 14.40 -17.16 10.94
CA ILE A 18 13.85 -16.97 9.59
C ILE A 18 12.51 -17.69 9.41
N ARG A 19 12.40 -18.94 9.92
CA ARG A 19 11.14 -19.69 9.86
C ARG A 19 10.03 -18.98 10.64
N ASN A 20 10.33 -18.52 11.85
CA ASN A 20 9.36 -17.82 12.69
C ASN A 20 8.91 -16.50 12.05
N ASP A 21 9.86 -15.68 11.57
CA ASP A 21 9.57 -14.39 10.92
C ASP A 21 8.72 -14.59 9.66
N SER A 22 9.03 -15.62 8.87
CA SER A 22 8.26 -15.97 7.67
C SER A 22 6.83 -16.41 8.01
N LEU A 23 6.64 -17.17 9.09
CA LEU A 23 5.31 -17.58 9.56
C LEU A 23 4.49 -16.38 10.06
N TRP A 24 5.12 -15.45 10.77
CA TRP A 24 4.46 -14.21 11.20
C TRP A 24 4.02 -13.36 10.01
N LEU A 25 4.91 -13.09 9.07
CA LEU A 25 4.57 -12.36 7.84
C LEU A 25 3.45 -13.06 7.07
N PHE A 26 3.58 -14.37 6.85
CA PHE A 26 2.57 -15.15 6.13
C PHE A 26 1.21 -15.11 6.82
N SER A 27 1.17 -15.19 8.16
CA SER A 27 -0.08 -15.10 8.91
C SER A 27 -0.79 -13.75 8.74
N GLY A 28 -0.03 -12.65 8.70
CA GLY A 28 -0.57 -11.31 8.43
C GLY A 28 -1.14 -11.18 7.02
N TYR A 29 -0.44 -11.71 6.02
CA TYR A 29 -0.94 -11.77 4.64
C TYR A 29 -2.19 -12.64 4.53
N ALA A 30 -2.19 -13.81 5.17
CA ALA A 30 -3.33 -14.72 5.18
C ALA A 30 -4.56 -14.09 5.85
N ALA A 31 -4.38 -13.39 6.97
CA ALA A 31 -5.46 -12.68 7.66
C ALA A 31 -6.04 -11.56 6.76
N THR A 32 -5.18 -10.72 6.17
CA THR A 32 -5.60 -9.66 5.24
C THR A 32 -6.37 -10.23 4.05
N ALA A 33 -5.85 -11.29 3.43
CA ALA A 33 -6.50 -11.95 2.30
C ALA A 33 -7.86 -12.56 2.69
N ALA A 34 -7.94 -13.23 3.85
CA ALA A 34 -9.19 -13.80 4.35
C ALA A 34 -10.25 -12.72 4.62
N ILE A 35 -9.87 -11.60 5.22
CA ILE A 35 -10.76 -10.45 5.46
C ILE A 35 -11.28 -9.90 4.12
N GLY A 36 -10.38 -9.68 3.15
CA GLY A 36 -10.78 -9.21 1.82
C GLY A 36 -11.72 -10.20 1.12
N PHE A 37 -11.44 -11.49 1.20
CA PHE A 37 -12.28 -12.54 0.63
C PHE A 37 -13.69 -12.55 1.25
N VAL A 38 -13.79 -12.49 2.58
CA VAL A 38 -15.09 -12.40 3.28
C VAL A 38 -15.84 -11.12 2.90
N PHE A 39 -15.14 -9.98 2.83
CA PHE A 39 -15.74 -8.72 2.38
C PHE A 39 -16.35 -8.86 0.98
N TRP A 40 -15.61 -9.42 0.02
CA TRP A 40 -16.09 -9.57 -1.35
C TRP A 40 -17.26 -10.55 -1.46
N ILE A 41 -17.28 -11.63 -0.68
CA ILE A 41 -18.44 -12.53 -0.59
C ILE A 41 -19.67 -11.76 -0.10
N VAL A 42 -19.54 -11.02 1.01
CA VAL A 42 -20.66 -10.26 1.58
C VAL A 42 -21.14 -9.22 0.59
N ALA A 43 -20.25 -8.51 -0.08
CA ALA A 43 -20.59 -7.53 -1.10
C ALA A 43 -21.37 -8.16 -2.26
N ALA A 44 -20.89 -9.29 -2.80
CA ALA A 44 -21.55 -10.01 -3.88
C ALA A 44 -22.94 -10.57 -3.49
N LEU A 45 -23.14 -10.91 -2.22
CA LEU A 45 -24.42 -11.43 -1.72
C LEU A 45 -25.43 -10.34 -1.34
N ARG A 46 -24.97 -9.11 -1.03
CA ARG A 46 -25.81 -8.05 -0.44
C ARG A 46 -26.04 -6.86 -1.36
N VAL A 47 -25.18 -6.64 -2.35
CA VAL A 47 -25.23 -5.47 -3.23
C VAL A 47 -25.65 -5.92 -4.64
N PRO A 48 -26.58 -5.20 -5.30
CA PRO A 48 -26.92 -5.48 -6.70
C PRO A 48 -25.68 -5.48 -7.61
N PRO A 49 -25.59 -6.40 -8.60
CA PRO A 49 -24.41 -6.54 -9.45
C PRO A 49 -24.00 -5.24 -10.17
N GLU A 50 -24.97 -4.43 -10.57
CA GLU A 50 -24.72 -3.17 -11.30
C GLU A 50 -24.01 -2.15 -10.41
N VAL A 51 -24.47 -2.01 -9.16
CA VAL A 51 -23.87 -1.09 -8.17
C VAL A 51 -22.50 -1.60 -7.76
N LEU A 52 -22.39 -2.90 -7.48
CA LEU A 52 -21.12 -3.52 -7.09
C LEU A 52 -20.06 -3.39 -8.20
N GLY A 53 -20.46 -3.54 -9.46
CA GLY A 53 -19.59 -3.38 -10.61
C GLY A 53 -19.05 -1.95 -10.74
N ALA A 54 -19.90 -0.94 -10.57
CA ALA A 54 -19.50 0.47 -10.61
C ALA A 54 -18.54 0.81 -9.45
N ASP A 55 -18.81 0.34 -8.24
CA ASP A 55 -17.94 0.55 -7.08
C ASP A 55 -16.58 -0.15 -7.26
N ALA A 56 -16.57 -1.38 -7.77
CA ALA A 56 -15.34 -2.10 -8.09
C ALA A 56 -14.53 -1.41 -9.20
N ALA A 57 -15.20 -0.82 -10.19
CA ALA A 57 -14.57 0.00 -11.22
C ALA A 57 -13.94 1.26 -10.62
N LEU A 58 -14.62 1.96 -9.70
CA LEU A 58 -14.03 3.10 -8.98
C LEU A 58 -12.80 2.71 -8.18
N ILE A 59 -12.85 1.56 -7.49
CA ILE A 59 -11.68 1.00 -6.79
C ILE A 59 -10.53 0.79 -7.77
N SER A 60 -10.80 0.17 -8.92
CA SER A 60 -9.79 -0.06 -9.95
C SER A 60 -9.19 1.24 -10.49
N VAL A 61 -10.02 2.26 -10.72
CA VAL A 61 -9.59 3.58 -11.22
C VAL A 61 -8.63 4.26 -10.24
N PHE A 62 -9.01 4.40 -8.96
CA PHE A 62 -8.15 5.10 -8.00
C PHE A 62 -6.90 4.29 -7.64
N THR A 63 -6.99 2.96 -7.56
CA THR A 63 -5.82 2.10 -7.28
C THR A 63 -4.82 2.10 -8.43
N ALA A 64 -5.28 2.13 -9.69
CA ALA A 64 -4.42 2.27 -10.86
C ALA A 64 -3.69 3.63 -10.85
N ALA A 65 -4.42 4.72 -10.61
CA ALA A 65 -3.82 6.06 -10.50
C ALA A 65 -2.80 6.14 -9.35
N ALA A 66 -3.10 5.50 -8.22
CA ALA A 66 -2.21 5.44 -7.06
C ALA A 66 -0.95 4.60 -7.34
N ALA A 67 -1.08 3.48 -8.07
CA ALA A 67 0.05 2.67 -8.50
C ALA A 67 1.00 3.47 -9.39
N ILE A 68 0.48 4.22 -10.38
CA ILE A 68 1.29 5.10 -11.23
C ILE A 68 2.02 6.15 -10.36
N THR A 69 1.29 6.82 -9.47
CA THR A 69 1.84 7.87 -8.59
C THR A 69 2.97 7.34 -7.70
N SER A 70 2.77 6.18 -7.07
CA SER A 70 3.70 5.63 -6.07
C SER A 70 4.86 4.84 -6.67
N SER A 71 4.75 4.33 -7.90
CA SER A 71 5.78 3.50 -8.54
C SER A 71 7.15 4.18 -8.64
N GLY A 72 7.20 5.42 -9.15
CA GLY A 72 8.45 6.16 -9.33
C GLY A 72 9.03 6.67 -8.02
N ILE A 73 8.18 7.25 -7.17
CA ILE A 73 8.59 7.84 -5.89
C ILE A 73 9.10 6.75 -4.94
N GLY A 74 8.36 5.65 -4.82
CA GLY A 74 8.69 4.60 -3.88
C GLY A 74 9.91 3.78 -4.31
N SER A 75 10.09 3.50 -5.61
CA SER A 75 11.32 2.90 -6.14
C SER A 75 12.57 3.74 -5.80
N ALA A 76 12.47 5.06 -5.97
CA ALA A 76 13.54 5.98 -5.57
C ALA A 76 13.83 5.92 -4.07
N MET A 77 12.81 5.78 -3.21
CA MET A 77 13.01 5.67 -1.76
C MET A 77 13.70 4.36 -1.37
N VAL A 78 13.35 3.22 -1.97
CA VAL A 78 14.02 1.95 -1.67
C VAL A 78 15.53 2.02 -1.92
N VAL A 79 15.96 2.74 -2.96
CA VAL A 79 17.37 2.84 -3.36
C VAL A 79 18.11 4.00 -2.67
N MET A 80 17.50 5.18 -2.57
CA MET A 80 18.17 6.39 -2.07
C MET A 80 18.26 6.42 -0.53
N LEU A 81 17.28 5.84 0.17
CA LEU A 81 17.16 5.98 1.61
C LEU A 81 18.26 5.23 2.41
N PRO A 82 18.73 4.04 1.99
CA PRO A 82 19.88 3.38 2.60
C PRO A 82 21.14 4.26 2.61
N VAL A 83 21.45 4.93 1.50
CA VAL A 83 22.66 5.75 1.28
C VAL A 83 22.53 7.22 1.72
N ALA A 84 21.34 7.72 2.02
CA ALA A 84 21.09 9.13 2.29
C ALA A 84 21.67 9.70 3.61
N GLY A 85 22.10 8.84 4.55
CA GLY A 85 22.70 9.28 5.83
C GLY A 85 21.84 10.32 6.58
N ALA A 86 22.43 11.48 6.89
CA ALA A 86 21.76 12.58 7.60
C ALA A 86 20.61 13.24 6.82
N HIS A 87 20.51 13.04 5.50
CA HIS A 87 19.49 13.65 4.65
C HIS A 87 18.19 12.83 4.57
N ARG A 88 18.15 11.64 5.20
CA ARG A 88 16.97 10.75 5.26
C ARG A 88 15.64 11.47 5.57
N PRO A 89 15.50 12.26 6.67
CA PRO A 89 14.22 12.90 6.99
C PRO A 89 13.78 13.91 5.93
N ARG A 90 14.73 14.59 5.27
CA ARG A 90 14.42 15.51 4.18
C ARG A 90 13.91 14.76 2.94
N LEU A 91 14.53 13.64 2.58
CA LEU A 91 14.09 12.83 1.44
C LEU A 91 12.69 12.26 1.67
N VAL A 92 12.42 11.74 2.86
CA VAL A 92 11.08 11.23 3.23
C VAL A 92 10.04 12.34 3.13
N ARG A 93 10.33 13.54 3.65
CA ARG A 93 9.41 14.68 3.54
C ARG A 93 9.14 15.08 2.09
N VAL A 94 10.17 15.14 1.25
CA VAL A 94 10.01 15.48 -0.17
C VAL A 94 9.20 14.39 -0.89
N ALA A 95 9.45 13.11 -0.60
CA ALA A 95 8.70 12.00 -1.17
C ALA A 95 7.21 12.09 -0.83
N TYR A 96 6.86 12.34 0.44
CA TYR A 96 5.45 12.49 0.83
C TYR A 96 4.81 13.75 0.20
N LEU A 97 5.49 14.88 0.17
CA LEU A 97 4.97 16.09 -0.49
C LEU A 97 4.75 15.89 -1.99
N ALA A 98 5.69 15.22 -2.66
CA ALA A 98 5.56 14.85 -4.07
C ALA A 98 4.39 13.87 -4.28
N THR A 99 4.23 12.88 -3.38
CA THR A 99 3.13 11.91 -3.43
C THR A 99 1.78 12.59 -3.26
N LEU A 100 1.67 13.55 -2.34
CA LEU A 100 0.45 14.35 -2.16
C LEU A 100 0.13 15.16 -3.42
N GLY A 101 1.10 15.90 -3.95
CA GLY A 101 0.89 16.74 -5.14
C GLY A 101 0.54 15.93 -6.38
N ILE A 102 1.32 14.89 -6.67
CA ILE A 102 1.12 14.03 -7.84
C ILE A 102 -0.14 13.18 -7.67
N GLY A 103 -0.39 12.65 -6.46
CA GLY A 103 -1.58 11.86 -6.15
C GLY A 103 -2.88 12.65 -6.30
N LEU A 104 -2.91 13.90 -5.84
CA LEU A 104 -4.07 14.77 -6.02
C LEU A 104 -4.31 15.08 -7.50
N ALA A 105 -3.26 15.38 -8.27
CA ALA A 105 -3.38 15.66 -9.70
C ALA A 105 -3.82 14.42 -10.51
N ALA A 106 -3.16 13.28 -10.29
CA ALA A 106 -3.47 12.02 -10.94
C ALA A 106 -4.87 11.52 -10.57
N GLY A 107 -5.24 11.62 -9.30
CA GLY A 107 -6.55 11.23 -8.82
C GLY A 107 -7.67 12.19 -9.28
N ALA A 108 -7.40 13.48 -9.41
CA ALA A 108 -8.36 14.41 -10.04
C ALA A 108 -8.59 14.07 -11.51
N LEU A 109 -7.52 13.75 -12.26
CA LEU A 109 -7.64 13.30 -13.64
C LEU A 109 -8.42 11.98 -13.74
N ALA A 110 -8.09 11.00 -12.90
CA ALA A 110 -8.78 9.72 -12.84
C ALA A 110 -10.26 9.90 -12.46
N GLY A 111 -10.55 10.82 -11.54
CA GLY A 111 -11.91 11.18 -11.16
C GLY A 111 -12.70 11.84 -12.28
N LEU A 112 -12.06 12.67 -13.11
CA LEU A 112 -12.69 13.24 -14.31
C LEU A 112 -13.04 12.15 -15.33
N VAL A 113 -12.13 11.19 -15.53
CA VAL A 113 -12.39 10.01 -16.37
C VAL A 113 -13.57 9.22 -15.80
N ALA A 114 -13.55 8.90 -14.51
CA ALA A 114 -14.62 8.16 -13.83
C ALA A 114 -15.98 8.86 -13.95
N ALA A 115 -16.04 10.18 -13.78
CA ALA A 115 -17.28 10.94 -13.88
C ALA A 115 -17.93 10.88 -15.28
N VAL A 116 -17.12 10.66 -16.33
CA VAL A 116 -17.62 10.49 -17.70
C VAL A 116 -17.98 9.04 -17.99
N THR A 117 -17.21 8.08 -17.49
CA THR A 117 -17.36 6.65 -17.82
C THR A 117 -18.33 5.89 -16.93
N LEU A 118 -18.62 6.38 -15.72
CA LEU A 118 -19.43 5.72 -14.70
C LEU A 118 -20.62 6.60 -14.25
N PRO A 119 -21.55 6.97 -15.16
CA PRO A 119 -22.69 7.81 -14.82
C PRO A 119 -23.64 7.16 -13.79
N GLU A 120 -23.68 5.83 -13.74
CA GLU A 120 -24.49 5.03 -12.81
C GLU A 120 -24.14 5.20 -11.33
N VAL A 121 -22.98 5.78 -11.00
CA VAL A 121 -22.55 6.04 -9.61
C VAL A 121 -23.48 7.03 -8.90
N GLY A 122 -24.20 7.89 -9.64
CA GLY A 122 -25.21 8.79 -9.08
C GLY A 122 -24.66 9.90 -8.16
N VAL A 123 -23.33 10.06 -8.09
CA VAL A 123 -22.66 11.10 -7.30
C VAL A 123 -22.40 12.33 -8.18
N PRO A 124 -22.58 13.56 -7.67
CA PRO A 124 -22.21 14.76 -8.42
C PRO A 124 -20.75 14.73 -8.89
N ALA A 125 -20.49 15.06 -10.15
CA ALA A 125 -19.15 14.91 -10.76
C ALA A 125 -18.02 15.56 -9.93
N GLY A 126 -18.22 16.77 -9.41
CA GLY A 126 -17.22 17.43 -8.57
C GLY A 126 -16.91 16.68 -7.27
N VAL A 127 -17.92 16.05 -6.66
CA VAL A 127 -17.75 15.22 -5.47
C VAL A 127 -17.02 13.93 -5.82
N LEU A 128 -17.37 13.29 -6.93
CA LEU A 128 -16.69 12.08 -7.39
C LEU A 128 -15.21 12.35 -7.68
N VAL A 129 -14.90 13.44 -8.38
CA VAL A 129 -13.52 13.87 -8.65
C VAL A 129 -12.74 14.09 -7.36
N ALA A 130 -13.34 14.80 -6.39
CA ALA A 130 -12.71 15.05 -5.10
C ALA A 130 -12.46 13.74 -4.31
N LEU A 131 -13.45 12.84 -4.28
CA LEU A 131 -13.33 11.54 -3.60
C LEU A 131 -12.24 10.67 -4.24
N VAL A 132 -12.23 10.54 -5.57
CA VAL A 132 -11.21 9.78 -6.29
C VAL A 132 -9.83 10.40 -6.09
N ALA A 133 -9.70 11.73 -6.09
CA ALA A 133 -8.45 12.42 -5.79
C ALA A 133 -7.93 12.11 -4.37
N VAL A 134 -8.81 12.19 -3.37
CA VAL A 134 -8.47 11.88 -1.98
C VAL A 134 -8.08 10.40 -1.83
N MET A 135 -8.88 9.48 -2.37
CA MET A 135 -8.63 8.04 -2.25
C MET A 135 -7.35 7.63 -2.97
N THR A 136 -7.12 8.15 -4.18
CA THR A 136 -5.86 7.96 -4.92
C THR A 136 -4.67 8.41 -4.09
N THR A 137 -4.77 9.59 -3.47
CA THR A 137 -3.68 10.18 -2.68
C THR A 137 -3.40 9.35 -1.42
N VAL A 138 -4.45 8.99 -0.68
CA VAL A 138 -4.33 8.16 0.53
C VAL A 138 -3.70 6.81 0.19
N TRP A 139 -4.16 6.16 -0.88
CA TRP A 139 -3.63 4.88 -1.33
C TRP A 139 -2.16 4.99 -1.80
N ALA A 140 -1.82 6.05 -2.53
CA ALA A 140 -0.44 6.28 -2.97
C ALA A 140 0.49 6.54 -1.77
N VAL A 141 0.05 7.29 -0.76
CA VAL A 141 0.79 7.52 0.48
C VAL A 141 1.02 6.20 1.21
N PHE A 142 0.01 5.34 1.31
CA PHE A 142 0.15 4.01 1.90
C PHE A 142 1.21 3.17 1.16
N ASN A 143 1.13 3.10 -0.18
CA ASN A 143 2.13 2.39 -0.99
C ASN A 143 3.56 2.94 -0.80
N VAL A 144 3.71 4.26 -0.72
CA VAL A 144 5.03 4.89 -0.51
C VAL A 144 5.53 4.63 0.91
N GLN A 145 4.65 4.57 1.90
CA GLN A 145 5.02 4.24 3.28
C GLN A 145 5.63 2.84 3.37
N ASP A 146 5.00 1.84 2.75
CA ASP A 146 5.54 0.48 2.73
C ASP A 146 6.93 0.42 2.10
N GLN A 147 7.14 1.17 1.01
CA GLN A 147 8.42 1.26 0.32
C GLN A 147 9.47 2.01 1.14
N VAL A 148 9.09 3.06 1.88
CA VAL A 148 9.96 3.79 2.80
C VAL A 148 10.36 2.90 3.98
N LEU A 149 9.43 2.17 4.59
CA LEU A 149 9.73 1.23 5.68
C LEU A 149 10.67 0.12 5.22
N THR A 150 10.46 -0.37 3.99
CA THR A 150 11.35 -1.32 3.33
C THR A 150 12.75 -0.73 3.14
N GLY A 151 12.86 0.49 2.59
CA GLY A 151 14.14 1.19 2.37
C GLY A 151 14.89 1.57 3.65
N LEU A 152 14.19 1.74 4.77
CA LEU A 152 14.80 1.96 6.09
C LEU A 152 15.31 0.68 6.75
N ASN A 153 15.12 -0.48 6.12
CA ASN A 153 15.34 -1.80 6.73
C ASN A 153 14.54 -1.96 8.04
N ALA A 154 13.44 -1.20 8.15
CA ALA A 154 12.54 -1.17 9.29
C ALA A 154 11.30 -2.06 9.05
N ALA A 155 11.27 -2.88 8.00
CA ALA A 155 10.22 -3.85 7.72
C ALA A 155 10.17 -5.04 8.71
N ARG A 156 10.76 -4.89 9.91
CA ARG A 156 10.85 -5.92 10.96
C ARG A 156 9.78 -5.73 12.06
N TRP A 157 8.62 -5.19 11.71
CA TRP A 157 7.50 -5.03 12.64
C TRP A 157 6.30 -5.84 12.17
#